data_AF-F0F294-F1
#
_entry.id   AF-F0F294-F1
#
_cell.length_a   1.000
_cell.length_b   1.000
_cell.length_c   1.000
_cell.angle_alpha   90.00
_cell.angle_beta   90.00
_cell.angle_gamma   90.00
#
_symmetry.space_group_name_H-M   'P 1'
#
loop_
_entity.id
_entity.type
_entity.pdbx_description
1 polymer ?
#
loop_
_entity_poly.entity_id
_entity_poly.type
_entity_poly.pdbx_seq_one_letter_code
_entity_poly.pdbx_strand_id
1 'polypeptide(L)'
;MSNQNYEIVKNAEGRYDLFVNGQFVKSYSRKADAQRGYLRMGGCAAAQAGADATECAAAQLPPASNTGGQTGVGTVSERTTQIVVVNGKAKEIPLRQGSNTAAHIDTLTFTFTKEVLIDHETPLDDKHPENVRELAEKLSSTMHTLFGFGISEQKNGINGYKYSFVMGSHTTKYGVIAFGGSNQKDSIMVHLYGDGLTAAIDGWETRLYNWLDVFAPFAKITRCDLAHDFFDGQYTPDQAYQSWQQGGFDNRGQRPRARLHGYDWLDDKRTGKTFYVGTPNSSRLVRVYDKGCEQGDNTSRWVRFELQLRNRDYIIPHDILINAGGYLTAAYPICQVLFEQYRDCPAKAERVKKTQEINLEHVVKYASQSSSPCINLMEWLGLSDSEIVKLLKGGKAKQPKRLGADKEDCRQSNMRYLHEMKEMAQCYDFEVYRYMQQIDHREQQAKFNARMNKLEEQAKLYRMEQAFNNSWYAAYADVF
;
A
#
# COMPACT_ATOMS: atom_id res chain seq x y z
N MET A 1 -3.00 -17.44 -27.57
CA MET A 1 -3.11 -18.26 -26.34
C MET A 1 -4.57 -18.27 -25.92
N SER A 2 -5.15 -19.45 -25.68
CA SER A 2 -6.59 -19.65 -25.48
C SER A 2 -7.11 -18.83 -24.28
N ASN A 3 -8.10 -17.96 -24.51
CA ASN A 3 -8.83 -17.26 -23.44
C ASN A 3 -9.53 -18.32 -22.57
N GLN A 4 -9.01 -18.55 -21.36
CA GLN A 4 -9.73 -19.36 -20.37
C GLN A 4 -10.92 -18.53 -19.85
N ASN A 5 -12.11 -19.11 -19.91
CA ASN A 5 -13.35 -18.45 -19.51
C ASN A 5 -13.64 -18.81 -18.04
N TYR A 6 -13.89 -17.83 -17.18
CA TYR A 6 -14.12 -18.05 -15.75
C TYR A 6 -15.48 -17.48 -15.33
N GLU A 7 -16.21 -18.23 -14.49
CA GLU A 7 -17.53 -17.84 -14.00
C GLU A 7 -17.65 -18.16 -12.51
N ILE A 8 -18.25 -17.26 -11.72
CA ILE A 8 -18.52 -17.49 -10.29
C ILE A 8 -20.01 -17.36 -10.06
N VAL A 9 -20.64 -18.44 -9.59
CA VAL A 9 -22.09 -18.53 -9.40
C VAL A 9 -22.42 -18.78 -7.93
N LYS A 10 -23.38 -18.05 -7.37
CA LYS A 10 -23.86 -18.32 -6.02
C LYS A 10 -24.80 -19.52 -6.07
N ASN A 11 -24.49 -20.58 -5.33
CA ASN A 11 -25.28 -21.81 -5.33
C ASN A 11 -26.45 -21.74 -4.33
N ALA A 12 -27.32 -22.76 -4.39
CA ALA A 12 -28.53 -22.84 -3.55
C ALA A 12 -28.23 -22.88 -2.04
N GLU A 13 -27.01 -23.24 -1.64
CA GLU A 13 -26.54 -23.30 -0.25
C GLU A 13 -25.94 -21.96 0.22
N GLY A 14 -25.96 -20.93 -0.62
CA GLY A 14 -25.42 -19.60 -0.30
C GLY A 14 -23.89 -19.48 -0.40
N ARG A 15 -23.21 -20.51 -0.92
CA ARG A 15 -21.78 -20.52 -1.25
C ARG A 15 -21.56 -20.03 -2.68
N TYR A 16 -20.32 -19.72 -3.03
CA TYR A 16 -19.93 -19.25 -4.36
C TYR A 16 -19.10 -20.32 -5.05
N ASP A 17 -19.54 -20.79 -6.21
CA ASP A 17 -18.89 -21.84 -6.99
C ASP A 17 -18.07 -21.21 -8.12
N LEU A 18 -16.79 -21.56 -8.23
CA LEU A 18 -15.92 -21.16 -9.32
C LEU A 18 -15.95 -22.20 -10.44
N PHE A 19 -16.16 -21.73 -11.66
CA PHE A 19 -16.09 -22.51 -12.89
C PHE A 19 -14.94 -21.99 -13.78
N VAL A 20 -14.19 -22.92 -14.36
CA VAL A 20 -13.11 -22.65 -15.33
C VAL A 20 -13.45 -23.42 -16.60
N ASN A 21 -13.62 -22.72 -17.71
CA ASN A 21 -14.07 -23.26 -19.00
C ASN A 21 -15.35 -24.10 -18.86
N GLY A 22 -16.28 -23.65 -18.00
CA GLY A 22 -17.53 -24.36 -17.72
C GLY A 22 -17.40 -25.58 -16.79
N GLN A 23 -16.20 -25.93 -16.33
CA GLN A 23 -15.99 -26.98 -15.34
C GLN A 23 -15.96 -26.41 -13.92
N PHE A 24 -16.75 -26.99 -13.02
CA PHE A 24 -16.72 -26.67 -11.60
C PHE A 24 -15.34 -26.97 -11.02
N VAL A 25 -14.79 -26.02 -10.28
CA VAL A 25 -13.50 -26.15 -9.60
C VAL A 25 -13.67 -26.23 -8.09
N LYS A 26 -14.38 -25.27 -7.46
CA LYS A 26 -14.50 -25.21 -5.99
C LYS A 26 -15.62 -24.29 -5.50
N SER A 27 -16.18 -24.62 -4.33
CA SER A 27 -17.15 -23.78 -3.59
C SER A 27 -16.54 -23.01 -2.42
N TYR A 28 -16.86 -21.73 -2.28
CA TYR A 28 -16.40 -20.82 -1.23
C TYR A 28 -17.54 -20.37 -0.33
N SER A 29 -17.34 -20.37 0.98
CA SER A 29 -18.25 -19.73 1.95
C SER A 29 -17.77 -18.30 2.22
N ARG A 30 -18.67 -17.31 2.32
CA ARG A 30 -18.32 -16.01 2.92
C ARG A 30 -17.86 -16.28 4.35
N LYS A 31 -16.61 -15.96 4.69
CA LYS A 31 -16.20 -15.88 6.10
C LYS A 31 -16.77 -14.58 6.66
N ALA A 32 -17.95 -14.65 7.25
CA ALA A 32 -18.26 -13.77 8.37
C ALA A 32 -17.26 -14.13 9.49
N ASP A 33 -16.73 -13.13 10.17
CA ASP A 33 -15.88 -13.25 11.35
C ASP A 33 -14.37 -13.45 11.13
N ALA A 34 -13.76 -12.45 10.49
CA ALA A 34 -12.44 -11.97 10.92
C ALA A 34 -12.66 -10.86 11.97
N GLN A 35 -12.85 -11.23 13.24
CA GLN A 35 -12.82 -10.25 14.33
C GLN A 35 -11.38 -9.72 14.51
N ARG A 36 -11.11 -8.55 13.95
CA ARG A 36 -10.24 -7.54 14.58
C ARG A 36 -11.05 -6.26 14.68
N GLY A 37 -11.40 -5.88 15.91
CA GLY A 37 -12.37 -4.85 16.22
C GLY A 37 -12.06 -3.50 15.58
N TYR A 38 -12.91 -3.10 14.64
CA TYR A 38 -13.35 -1.73 14.40
C TYR A 38 -14.77 -1.82 13.84
N LEU A 39 -15.76 -1.52 14.69
CA LEU A 39 -17.16 -1.38 14.28
C LEU A 39 -17.29 -0.13 13.38
N ARG A 40 -17.63 -0.33 12.11
CA ARG A 40 -18.21 0.73 11.29
C ARG A 40 -19.65 0.96 11.75
N MET A 41 -19.89 2.08 12.45
CA MET A 41 -21.24 2.60 12.62
C MET A 41 -21.70 3.21 11.28
N GLY A 42 -22.60 2.51 10.59
CA GLY A 42 -23.31 3.02 9.43
C GLY A 42 -24.79 2.66 9.58
N GLY A 43 -25.59 3.62 10.05
CA GLY A 43 -27.03 3.48 10.14
C GLY A 43 -27.65 3.41 8.74
N CYS A 44 -28.40 2.35 8.47
CA CYS A 44 -29.19 2.18 7.27
C CYS A 44 -30.41 3.11 7.31
N ALA A 45 -30.48 4.08 6.42
CA ALA A 45 -31.73 4.73 6.07
C ALA A 45 -32.40 3.90 4.97
N ALA A 46 -33.46 3.18 5.34
CA ALA A 46 -34.32 2.48 4.40
C ALA A 46 -35.24 3.49 3.70
N ALA A 47 -35.16 3.58 2.37
CA ALA A 47 -36.17 4.23 1.54
C ALA A 47 -36.93 3.14 0.79
N GLN A 48 -38.23 3.02 1.08
CA GLN A 48 -39.16 2.09 0.46
C GLN A 48 -39.39 2.43 -1.01
N ALA A 49 -39.37 1.39 -1.84
CA ALA A 49 -39.87 1.42 -3.20
C ALA A 49 -41.41 1.35 -3.22
N GLY A 50 -42.04 2.28 -3.94
CA GLY A 50 -43.44 2.17 -4.38
C GLY A 50 -43.44 1.90 -5.88
N ALA A 51 -44.13 0.83 -6.27
CA ALA A 51 -44.35 0.40 -7.63
C ALA A 51 -45.31 1.36 -8.37
N ASP A 52 -45.09 1.55 -9.67
CA ASP A 52 -46.18 1.43 -10.64
C ASP A 52 -45.65 1.19 -12.05
N ALA A 53 -46.32 0.27 -12.73
CA ALA A 53 -46.01 -0.23 -14.06
C ALA A 53 -46.77 0.56 -15.13
N THR A 54 -46.18 0.72 -16.31
CA THR A 54 -46.96 0.76 -17.56
C THR A 54 -46.10 0.30 -18.74
N GLU A 55 -46.59 -0.74 -19.42
CA GLU A 55 -46.03 -1.37 -20.62
C GLU A 55 -46.09 -0.48 -21.86
N CYS A 56 -45.16 -0.68 -22.80
CA CYS A 56 -45.44 -0.65 -24.24
C CYS A 56 -44.48 -1.58 -24.99
N ALA A 57 -45.04 -2.34 -25.91
CA ALA A 57 -44.52 -3.57 -26.46
C ALA A 57 -43.73 -3.42 -27.79
N ALA A 58 -43.05 -4.53 -28.10
CA ALA A 58 -42.73 -5.10 -29.42
C ALA A 58 -41.45 -4.66 -30.16
N ALA A 59 -40.47 -5.57 -30.18
CA ALA A 59 -39.99 -6.25 -31.39
C ALA A 59 -39.03 -7.41 -31.02
N GLN A 60 -39.47 -8.65 -31.22
CA GLN A 60 -38.61 -9.84 -31.10
C GLN A 60 -37.67 -9.95 -32.31
N LEU A 61 -36.36 -10.02 -32.03
CA LEU A 61 -35.33 -10.50 -32.97
C LEU A 61 -34.84 -11.89 -32.50
N PRO A 62 -34.43 -12.77 -33.44
CA PRO A 62 -34.13 -14.17 -33.14
C PRO A 62 -32.94 -14.32 -32.20
N PRO A 63 -32.81 -15.43 -31.45
CA PRO A 63 -31.76 -15.58 -30.45
C PRO A 63 -30.40 -15.71 -31.14
N ALA A 64 -29.61 -14.64 -31.09
CA ALA A 64 -28.22 -14.67 -31.52
C ALA A 64 -27.38 -15.32 -30.40
N SER A 65 -27.00 -16.57 -30.65
CA SER A 65 -25.81 -17.29 -30.15
C SER A 65 -25.01 -16.61 -29.02
N ASN A 66 -25.03 -17.21 -27.83
CA ASN A 66 -24.15 -16.89 -26.69
C ASN A 66 -22.68 -17.22 -27.03
N THR A 67 -21.99 -16.28 -27.63
CA THR A 67 -20.53 -16.25 -27.77
C THR A 67 -20.03 -14.90 -27.25
N GLY A 68 -19.33 -14.94 -26.11
CA GLY A 68 -18.36 -13.94 -25.64
C GLY A 68 -18.70 -12.45 -25.82
N GLY A 69 -19.11 -11.81 -24.73
CA GLY A 69 -19.14 -10.35 -24.62
C GLY A 69 -20.14 -9.90 -23.57
N GLN A 70 -19.69 -9.69 -22.33
CA GLN A 70 -20.41 -8.76 -21.46
C GLN A 70 -20.16 -7.34 -21.98
N THR A 71 -20.90 -6.95 -23.01
CA THR A 71 -21.04 -5.55 -23.41
C THR A 71 -22.01 -4.89 -22.43
N GLY A 72 -21.46 -4.20 -21.43
CA GLY A 72 -22.29 -3.45 -20.48
C GLY A 72 -21.56 -2.76 -19.33
N VAL A 73 -20.32 -3.12 -19.03
CA VAL A 73 -19.48 -2.37 -18.07
C VAL A 73 -18.30 -1.81 -18.86
N GLY A 74 -18.26 -0.50 -19.06
CA GLY A 74 -17.13 0.17 -19.71
C GLY A 74 -15.82 -0.14 -18.98
N THR A 75 -14.74 -0.35 -19.72
CA THR A 75 -13.39 -0.49 -19.17
C THR A 75 -12.99 0.81 -18.47
N VAL A 76 -12.36 0.75 -17.29
CA VAL A 76 -11.89 1.95 -16.57
C VAL A 76 -10.78 2.66 -17.35
N SER A 77 -9.92 1.89 -18.00
CA SER A 77 -8.84 2.38 -18.84
C SER A 77 -8.64 1.47 -20.05
N GLU A 78 -8.04 2.03 -21.09
CA GLU A 78 -7.80 1.37 -22.37
C GLU A 78 -6.35 1.50 -22.77
N ARG A 79 -5.85 0.50 -23.49
CA ARG A 79 -4.53 0.56 -24.10
C ARG A 79 -4.60 1.33 -25.40
N THR A 80 -3.60 2.18 -25.59
CA THR A 80 -3.39 2.92 -26.82
C THR A 80 -1.90 3.00 -27.11
N THR A 81 -1.56 3.65 -28.20
CA THR A 81 -0.18 3.92 -28.59
C THR A 81 -0.02 5.39 -28.91
N GLN A 82 1.09 5.97 -28.47
CA GLN A 82 1.52 7.29 -28.90
C GLN A 82 2.78 7.14 -29.74
N ILE A 83 2.81 7.83 -30.88
CA ILE A 83 4.00 7.87 -31.73
C ILE A 83 4.89 9.02 -31.25
N VAL A 84 6.17 8.73 -31.05
CA VAL A 84 7.22 9.71 -30.76
C VAL A 84 8.34 9.57 -31.79
N VAL A 85 9.06 10.66 -32.06
CA VAL A 85 10.19 10.67 -33.00
C VAL A 85 11.51 10.70 -32.23
N VAL A 86 12.25 9.59 -32.28
CA VAL A 86 13.56 9.46 -31.63
C VAL A 86 14.63 9.30 -32.70
N ASN A 87 15.61 10.21 -32.73
CA ASN A 87 16.70 10.20 -33.72
C ASN A 87 16.19 10.11 -35.18
N GLY A 88 15.11 10.83 -35.50
CA GLY A 88 14.50 10.86 -36.83
C GLY A 88 13.69 9.61 -37.20
N LYS A 89 13.47 8.67 -36.27
CA LYS A 89 12.66 7.47 -36.48
C LYS A 89 11.41 7.49 -35.62
N ALA A 90 10.27 7.14 -36.22
CA ALA A 90 9.04 6.93 -35.47
C ALA A 90 9.18 5.70 -34.56
N LYS A 91 8.80 5.87 -33.29
CA LYS A 91 8.78 4.84 -32.26
C LYS A 91 7.39 4.84 -31.64
N GLU A 92 6.73 3.68 -31.63
CA GLU A 92 5.47 3.51 -30.92
C GLU A 92 5.73 3.28 -29.44
N ILE A 93 5.11 4.11 -28.60
CA ILE A 93 5.12 3.99 -27.15
C ILE A 93 3.77 3.43 -26.72
N PRO A 94 3.72 2.20 -26.19
CA PRO A 94 2.50 1.68 -25.59
C PRO A 94 2.18 2.50 -24.33
N LEU A 95 0.91 2.86 -24.17
CA LEU A 95 0.43 3.57 -22.99
C LEU A 95 -1.00 3.16 -22.65
N ARG A 96 -1.44 3.57 -21.47
CA ARG A 96 -2.80 3.35 -20.98
C ARG A 96 -3.44 4.71 -20.71
N GLN A 97 -4.70 4.88 -21.11
CA GLN A 97 -5.47 6.10 -20.86
C GLN A 97 -6.77 5.77 -20.14
N GLY A 98 -7.29 6.72 -19.38
CA GLY A 98 -8.62 6.60 -18.81
C GLY A 98 -9.68 6.54 -19.92
N SER A 99 -10.61 5.59 -19.85
CA SER A 99 -11.73 5.54 -20.78
C SER A 99 -12.79 6.54 -20.35
N ASN A 100 -12.93 7.65 -21.10
CA ASN A 100 -13.84 8.76 -20.79
C ASN A 100 -13.71 9.33 -19.36
N THR A 101 -12.51 9.21 -18.76
CA THR A 101 -12.21 9.66 -17.39
C THR A 101 -10.90 10.45 -17.38
N ALA A 102 -10.75 11.36 -16.42
CA ALA A 102 -9.61 12.26 -16.32
C ALA A 102 -8.30 11.56 -15.97
N ALA A 103 -8.28 10.29 -15.55
CA ALA A 103 -7.04 9.67 -15.12
C ALA A 103 -6.97 8.16 -15.37
N HIS A 104 -5.74 7.68 -15.50
CA HIS A 104 -5.40 6.26 -15.36
C HIS A 104 -4.43 6.07 -14.17
N ILE A 105 -4.22 4.82 -13.76
CA ILE A 105 -3.27 4.48 -12.69
C ILE A 105 -1.92 4.14 -13.32
N ASP A 106 -0.88 4.85 -12.90
CA ASP A 106 0.49 4.74 -13.43
C ASP A 106 1.48 4.14 -12.41
N THR A 107 1.08 3.98 -11.15
CA THR A 107 1.80 3.16 -10.17
C THR A 107 0.83 2.72 -9.10
N LEU A 108 0.92 1.46 -8.66
CA LEU A 108 0.07 0.94 -7.59
C LEU A 108 0.90 0.13 -6.60
N THR A 109 0.71 0.38 -5.31
CA THR A 109 1.22 -0.48 -4.25
C THR A 109 0.11 -0.80 -3.28
N PHE A 110 -0.11 -2.08 -3.03
CA PHE A 110 -1.06 -2.54 -2.03
C PHE A 110 -0.46 -3.64 -1.17
N THR A 111 -0.97 -3.76 0.05
CA THR A 111 -0.54 -4.75 1.02
C THR A 111 -1.73 -5.49 1.61
N PHE A 112 -1.62 -6.81 1.73
CA PHE A 112 -2.60 -7.67 2.40
C PHE A 112 -1.87 -8.74 3.23
N THR A 113 -2.59 -9.48 4.07
CA THR A 113 -2.01 -10.50 4.96
C THR A 113 -1.92 -11.85 4.26
N LYS A 114 -0.93 -12.68 4.62
CA LYS A 114 -0.76 -14.03 4.03
C LYS A 114 -1.98 -14.93 4.20
N GLU A 115 -2.79 -14.68 5.23
CA GLU A 115 -4.02 -15.42 5.56
C GLU A 115 -5.06 -15.42 4.41
N VAL A 116 -4.94 -14.48 3.47
CA VAL A 116 -5.77 -14.44 2.25
C VAL A 116 -5.50 -15.64 1.34
N LEU A 117 -4.30 -16.20 1.35
CA LEU A 117 -3.85 -17.24 0.40
C LEU A 117 -3.43 -18.56 1.06
N ILE A 118 -2.93 -18.49 2.29
CA ILE A 118 -2.42 -19.64 3.06
C ILE A 118 -2.87 -19.53 4.51
N ASP A 119 -2.66 -20.58 5.31
CA ASP A 119 -3.00 -20.53 6.73
C ASP A 119 -2.12 -19.52 7.48
N HIS A 120 -2.68 -18.86 8.49
CA HIS A 120 -1.95 -17.87 9.30
C HIS A 120 -0.79 -18.52 10.07
N GLU A 121 -0.92 -19.78 10.47
CA GLU A 121 0.09 -20.53 11.20
C GLU A 121 1.21 -21.06 10.29
N THR A 122 1.04 -21.03 8.96
CA THR A 122 2.06 -21.49 8.03
C THR A 122 3.36 -20.67 8.20
N PRO A 123 4.49 -21.32 8.56
CA PRO A 123 5.76 -20.65 8.76
C PRO A 123 6.38 -20.23 7.42
N LEU A 124 6.86 -18.98 7.36
CA LEU A 124 7.55 -18.41 6.19
C LEU A 124 9.01 -18.09 6.57
N ASP A 125 9.86 -19.11 6.57
CA ASP A 125 11.27 -19.01 6.95
C ASP A 125 12.16 -19.94 6.11
N ASP A 126 13.48 -19.89 6.34
CA ASP A 126 14.45 -20.67 5.56
C ASP A 126 14.44 -22.16 5.90
N LYS A 127 13.77 -22.55 6.99
CA LYS A 127 13.62 -23.96 7.39
C LYS A 127 12.47 -24.62 6.64
N HIS A 128 11.54 -23.82 6.08
CA HIS A 128 10.37 -24.28 5.35
C HIS A 128 10.29 -23.65 3.95
N PRO A 129 11.30 -23.89 3.08
CA PRO A 129 11.34 -23.31 1.73
C PRO A 129 10.14 -23.71 0.86
N GLU A 130 9.51 -24.85 1.12
CA GLU A 130 8.30 -25.31 0.45
C GLU A 130 7.10 -24.38 0.69
N ASN A 131 6.94 -23.82 1.88
CA ASN A 131 5.86 -22.87 2.20
C ASN A 131 6.06 -21.52 1.48
N VAL A 132 7.32 -21.08 1.40
CA VAL A 132 7.70 -19.87 0.65
C VAL A 132 7.38 -20.07 -0.84
N ARG A 133 7.70 -21.25 -1.38
CA ARG A 133 7.40 -21.62 -2.76
C ARG A 133 5.91 -21.71 -3.03
N GLU A 134 5.13 -22.38 -2.16
CA GLU A 134 3.67 -22.50 -2.31
C GLU A 134 3.00 -21.11 -2.32
N LEU A 135 3.39 -20.23 -1.40
CA LEU A 135 2.86 -18.87 -1.36
C LEU A 135 3.23 -18.09 -2.63
N ALA A 136 4.46 -18.21 -3.12
CA ALA A 136 4.90 -17.57 -4.36
C ALA A 136 4.10 -18.10 -5.57
N GLU A 137 3.85 -19.41 -5.66
CA GLU A 137 3.03 -20.02 -6.73
C GLU A 137 1.58 -19.51 -6.69
N LYS A 138 0.96 -19.44 -5.51
CA LYS A 138 -0.38 -18.88 -5.31
C LYS A 138 -0.45 -17.39 -5.67
N LEU A 139 0.56 -16.62 -5.28
CA LEU A 139 0.68 -15.21 -5.64
C LEU A 139 0.83 -15.04 -7.15
N SER A 140 1.70 -15.82 -7.78
CA SER A 140 1.90 -15.79 -9.23
C SER A 140 0.61 -16.07 -9.99
N SER A 141 -0.12 -17.14 -9.59
CA SER A 141 -1.42 -17.49 -10.16
C SER A 141 -2.45 -16.38 -9.97
N THR A 142 -2.54 -15.82 -8.77
CA THR A 142 -3.48 -14.71 -8.46
C THR A 142 -3.17 -13.48 -9.32
N MET A 143 -1.91 -13.08 -9.43
CA MET A 143 -1.53 -11.92 -10.25
C MET A 143 -1.77 -12.19 -11.73
N HIS A 144 -1.55 -13.42 -12.20
CA HIS A 144 -1.85 -13.79 -13.58
C HIS A 144 -3.34 -13.65 -13.89
N THR A 145 -4.23 -14.06 -12.97
CA THR A 145 -5.68 -13.84 -13.12
C THR A 145 -6.06 -12.35 -13.11
N LEU A 146 -5.43 -11.54 -12.26
CA LEU A 146 -5.78 -10.12 -12.12
C LEU A 146 -5.24 -9.26 -13.27
N PHE A 147 -3.96 -9.44 -13.59
CA PHE A 147 -3.19 -8.56 -14.47
C PHE A 147 -2.73 -9.23 -15.77
N GLY A 148 -2.82 -10.56 -15.89
CA GLY A 148 -2.36 -11.30 -17.07
C GLY A 148 -0.87 -11.64 -17.06
N PHE A 149 -0.19 -11.42 -15.93
CA PHE A 149 1.21 -11.79 -15.72
C PHE A 149 1.45 -12.15 -14.25
N GLY A 150 2.44 -13.00 -14.01
CA GLY A 150 2.80 -13.51 -12.68
C GLY A 150 4.24 -13.18 -12.30
N ILE A 151 4.75 -13.96 -11.34
CA ILE A 151 6.15 -13.91 -10.90
C ILE A 151 7.04 -14.54 -11.97
N SER A 152 8.15 -13.89 -12.30
CA SER A 152 9.15 -14.38 -13.25
C SER A 152 10.44 -14.86 -12.58
N GLU A 153 10.91 -14.18 -11.54
CA GLU A 153 12.17 -14.49 -10.88
C GLU A 153 12.18 -14.08 -9.40
N GLN A 154 12.96 -14.80 -8.58
CA GLN A 154 13.23 -14.44 -7.19
C GLN A 154 14.44 -13.48 -7.08
N LYS A 155 14.38 -12.53 -6.15
CA LYS A 155 15.45 -11.58 -5.84
C LYS A 155 15.69 -11.50 -4.33
N ASN A 156 16.72 -10.72 -3.95
CA ASN A 156 17.02 -10.39 -2.56
C ASN A 156 15.85 -9.66 -1.89
N GLY A 157 15.76 -9.74 -0.56
CA GLY A 157 14.76 -9.01 0.22
C GLY A 157 14.72 -7.50 -0.06
N ILE A 158 13.55 -6.89 0.12
CA ILE A 158 13.30 -5.47 -0.18
C ILE A 158 12.41 -4.84 0.89
N ASN A 159 12.62 -3.57 1.25
CA ASN A 159 11.77 -2.83 2.19
C ASN A 159 11.54 -3.54 3.55
N GLY A 160 12.52 -4.32 4.00
CA GLY A 160 12.43 -5.12 5.23
C GLY A 160 11.63 -6.42 5.09
N TYR A 161 11.13 -6.74 3.91
CA TYR A 161 10.65 -8.09 3.57
C TYR A 161 11.82 -9.00 3.27
N LYS A 162 11.72 -10.25 3.73
CA LYS A 162 12.79 -11.24 3.58
C LYS A 162 12.86 -11.80 2.16
N TYR A 163 11.71 -12.12 1.57
CA TYR A 163 11.60 -12.70 0.25
C TYR A 163 11.04 -11.66 -0.71
N SER A 164 11.60 -11.56 -1.92
CA SER A 164 11.05 -10.74 -2.98
C SER A 164 11.12 -11.43 -4.33
N PHE A 165 10.18 -11.09 -5.19
CA PHE A 165 9.96 -11.70 -6.49
C PHE A 165 9.63 -10.60 -7.49
N VAL A 166 10.24 -10.65 -8.66
CA VAL A 166 9.90 -9.77 -9.77
C VAL A 166 8.72 -10.34 -10.53
N MET A 167 7.82 -9.46 -10.97
CA MET A 167 6.74 -9.78 -11.88
C MET A 167 7.05 -9.22 -13.28
N GLY A 168 6.62 -9.94 -14.31
CA GLY A 168 6.68 -9.48 -15.70
C GLY A 168 7.34 -10.48 -16.64
N SER A 169 8.00 -9.98 -17.68
CA SER A 169 8.73 -10.82 -18.63
C SER A 169 10.21 -10.94 -18.26
N HIS A 170 10.99 -11.71 -19.01
CA HIS A 170 12.44 -11.76 -18.86
C HIS A 170 13.13 -10.44 -19.25
N THR A 171 12.46 -9.58 -20.02
CA THR A 171 13.04 -8.33 -20.55
C THR A 171 12.51 -7.08 -19.85
N THR A 172 11.32 -7.15 -19.26
CA THR A 172 10.64 -5.98 -18.69
C THR A 172 10.08 -6.28 -17.32
N LYS A 173 10.41 -5.40 -16.37
CA LYS A 173 9.99 -5.47 -14.98
C LYS A 173 8.64 -4.79 -14.79
N TYR A 174 7.57 -5.56 -14.63
CA TYR A 174 6.21 -5.03 -14.42
C TYR A 174 5.90 -4.73 -12.96
N GLY A 175 6.56 -5.42 -12.03
CA GLY A 175 6.38 -5.15 -10.62
C GLY A 175 7.25 -6.00 -9.70
N VAL A 176 6.97 -5.90 -8.41
CA VAL A 176 7.63 -6.67 -7.35
C VAL A 176 6.58 -7.14 -6.34
N ILE A 177 6.70 -8.38 -5.92
CA ILE A 177 6.01 -8.94 -4.76
C ILE A 177 7.03 -9.19 -3.67
N ALA A 178 6.70 -8.88 -2.42
CA ALA A 178 7.58 -9.19 -1.30
C ALA A 178 6.78 -9.61 -0.06
N PHE A 179 7.32 -10.56 0.70
CA PHE A 179 6.71 -11.08 1.91
C PHE A 179 7.74 -11.67 2.88
N GLY A 180 7.29 -12.02 4.08
CA GLY A 180 8.14 -12.51 5.17
C GLY A 180 8.98 -11.41 5.81
N GLY A 181 9.71 -11.74 6.88
CA GLY A 181 10.47 -10.78 7.68
C GLY A 181 9.77 -10.43 8.99
N SER A 182 10.52 -10.41 10.09
CA SER A 182 9.99 -10.34 11.47
C SER A 182 9.16 -9.09 11.75
N ASN A 183 9.49 -7.96 11.13
CA ASN A 183 8.80 -6.69 11.35
C ASN A 183 7.61 -6.47 10.40
N GLN A 184 7.36 -7.38 9.46
CA GLN A 184 6.32 -7.22 8.43
C GLN A 184 4.97 -7.80 8.83
N LYS A 185 4.86 -8.47 9.98
CA LYS A 185 3.60 -8.96 10.56
C LYS A 185 2.73 -9.71 9.55
N ASP A 186 3.34 -10.68 8.88
CA ASP A 186 2.70 -11.53 7.87
C ASP A 186 2.07 -10.78 6.68
N SER A 187 2.48 -9.54 6.44
CA SER A 187 2.05 -8.80 5.25
C SER A 187 2.76 -9.27 3.98
N ILE A 188 2.05 -9.10 2.89
CA ILE A 188 2.49 -9.27 1.51
C ILE A 188 2.35 -7.90 0.86
N MET A 189 3.41 -7.42 0.23
CA MET A 189 3.42 -6.21 -0.58
C MET A 189 3.41 -6.58 -2.05
N VAL A 190 2.51 -5.97 -2.81
CA VAL A 190 2.50 -5.98 -4.28
C VAL A 190 2.75 -4.55 -4.76
N HIS A 191 3.77 -4.37 -5.58
CA HIS A 191 4.15 -3.10 -6.18
C HIS A 191 4.17 -3.23 -7.70
N LEU A 192 3.36 -2.44 -8.41
CA LEU A 192 3.24 -2.42 -9.86
C LEU A 192 3.77 -1.10 -10.40
N TYR A 193 4.68 -1.18 -11.37
CA TYR A 193 5.21 -0.04 -12.11
C TYR A 193 4.29 0.36 -13.26
N GLY A 194 4.45 1.57 -13.81
CA GLY A 194 3.65 2.08 -14.94
C GLY A 194 3.69 1.16 -16.16
N ASP A 195 4.85 0.61 -16.49
CA ASP A 195 4.99 -0.38 -17.58
C ASP A 195 4.14 -1.64 -17.33
N GLY A 196 4.09 -2.11 -16.07
CA GLY A 196 3.29 -3.26 -15.69
C GLY A 196 1.79 -3.01 -15.78
N LEU A 197 1.34 -1.85 -15.33
CA LEU A 197 -0.07 -1.44 -15.44
C LEU A 197 -0.47 -1.19 -16.90
N THR A 198 0.43 -0.64 -17.71
CA THR A 198 0.24 -0.49 -19.16
C THR A 198 0.09 -1.86 -19.83
N ALA A 199 0.95 -2.83 -19.48
CA ALA A 199 0.91 -4.18 -20.03
C ALA A 199 -0.27 -5.04 -19.55
N ALA A 200 -0.88 -4.71 -18.42
CA ALA A 200 -1.92 -5.52 -17.80
C ALA A 200 -3.12 -5.75 -18.74
N ILE A 201 -3.78 -6.91 -18.61
CA ILE A 201 -5.03 -7.20 -19.33
C ILE A 201 -6.14 -6.20 -18.99
N ASP A 202 -6.92 -5.81 -20.00
CA ASP A 202 -7.93 -4.75 -19.83
C ASP A 202 -8.98 -5.16 -18.79
N GLY A 203 -9.47 -4.19 -18.02
CA GLY A 203 -10.36 -4.42 -16.88
C GLY A 203 -9.65 -4.95 -15.62
N TRP A 204 -8.33 -4.82 -15.51
CA TRP A 204 -7.59 -5.24 -14.32
C TRP A 204 -7.99 -4.43 -13.09
N GLU A 205 -8.38 -3.18 -13.28
CA GLU A 205 -8.85 -2.27 -12.23
C GLU A 205 -10.08 -2.85 -11.55
N THR A 206 -11.10 -3.20 -12.34
CA THR A 206 -12.35 -3.79 -11.87
C THR A 206 -12.10 -5.17 -11.26
N ARG A 207 -11.25 -6.00 -11.87
CA ARG A 207 -10.89 -7.31 -11.31
C ARG A 207 -10.20 -7.18 -9.95
N LEU A 208 -9.22 -6.27 -9.82
CA LEU A 208 -8.53 -6.04 -8.57
C LEU A 208 -9.48 -5.46 -7.53
N TYR A 209 -10.31 -4.48 -7.88
CA TYR A 209 -11.32 -3.91 -6.98
C TYR A 209 -12.24 -5.00 -6.40
N ASN A 210 -12.81 -5.84 -7.28
CA ASN A 210 -13.68 -6.95 -6.86
C ASN A 210 -12.92 -7.99 -6.02
N TRP A 211 -11.67 -8.29 -6.38
CA TRP A 211 -10.85 -9.24 -5.62
C TRP A 211 -10.53 -8.73 -4.22
N LEU A 212 -10.20 -7.43 -4.09
CA LEU A 212 -9.97 -6.81 -2.79
C LEU A 212 -11.25 -6.82 -1.96
N ASP A 213 -12.40 -6.44 -2.52
CA ASP A 213 -13.67 -6.43 -1.80
C ASP A 213 -14.06 -7.82 -1.25
N VAL A 214 -13.86 -8.87 -2.05
CA VAL A 214 -14.27 -10.24 -1.68
C VAL A 214 -13.24 -10.96 -0.82
N PHE A 215 -11.96 -10.92 -1.20
CA PHE A 215 -10.93 -11.79 -0.61
C PHE A 215 -9.99 -11.06 0.34
N ALA A 216 -9.79 -9.75 0.15
CA ALA A 216 -8.85 -8.97 0.95
C ALA A 216 -9.41 -7.59 1.35
N PRO A 217 -10.59 -7.51 2.02
CA PRO A 217 -11.27 -6.23 2.28
C PRO A 217 -10.47 -5.31 3.21
N PHE A 218 -9.53 -5.87 3.98
CA PHE A 218 -8.63 -5.13 4.86
C PHE A 218 -7.28 -4.79 4.21
N ALA A 219 -7.09 -5.13 2.94
CA ALA A 219 -5.92 -4.74 2.19
C ALA A 219 -5.79 -3.22 2.14
N LYS A 220 -4.56 -2.72 2.17
CA LYS A 220 -4.27 -1.29 2.16
C LYS A 220 -3.61 -0.94 0.85
N ILE A 221 -4.18 -0.01 0.11
CA ILE A 221 -3.44 0.68 -0.95
C ILE A 221 -2.49 1.66 -0.25
N THR A 222 -1.18 1.41 -0.37
CA THR A 222 -0.13 2.19 0.29
C THR A 222 0.44 3.28 -0.60
N ARG A 223 0.32 3.10 -1.93
CA ARG A 223 0.64 4.10 -2.94
C ARG A 223 -0.27 3.93 -4.16
N CYS A 224 -0.74 5.03 -4.72
CA CYS A 224 -1.44 5.07 -6.00
C CYS A 224 -1.04 6.35 -6.73
N ASP A 225 -0.50 6.24 -7.94
CA ASP A 225 -0.15 7.37 -8.77
C ASP A 225 -1.18 7.46 -9.90
N LEU A 226 -1.90 8.59 -9.96
CA LEU A 226 -2.91 8.88 -10.97
C LEU A 226 -2.28 9.77 -12.04
N ALA A 227 -2.47 9.46 -13.32
CA ALA A 227 -1.84 10.16 -14.41
C ALA A 227 -2.83 10.63 -15.46
N HIS A 228 -2.55 11.80 -16.05
CA HIS A 228 -3.21 12.34 -17.22
C HIS A 228 -2.17 12.81 -18.23
N ASP A 229 -2.39 12.50 -19.50
CA ASP A 229 -1.50 12.84 -20.61
C ASP A 229 -2.11 13.94 -21.49
N PHE A 230 -1.37 15.03 -21.65
CA PHE A 230 -1.67 16.15 -22.55
C PHE A 230 -0.75 16.04 -23.77
N PHE A 231 -1.21 15.42 -24.85
CA PHE A 231 -0.34 15.13 -26.01
C PHE A 231 -0.01 16.37 -26.86
N ASP A 232 -0.89 17.37 -26.87
CA ASP A 232 -0.80 18.53 -27.77
C ASP A 232 -0.30 19.79 -27.05
N GLY A 233 0.17 19.65 -25.81
CA GLY A 233 0.62 20.76 -24.98
C GLY A 233 -0.53 21.60 -24.41
N GLN A 234 -1.70 20.99 -24.19
CA GLN A 234 -2.86 21.62 -23.53
C GLN A 234 -2.51 22.13 -22.12
N TYR A 235 -1.55 21.47 -21.47
CA TYR A 235 -1.00 21.90 -20.19
C TYR A 235 0.52 21.68 -20.17
N THR A 236 1.28 22.60 -19.57
CA THR A 236 2.76 22.55 -19.55
C THR A 236 3.34 22.67 -18.14
N PRO A 237 4.61 22.28 -17.93
CA PRO A 237 5.31 22.51 -16.66
C PRO A 237 5.31 23.99 -16.24
N ASP A 238 5.47 24.92 -17.18
CA ASP A 238 5.44 26.36 -16.93
C ASP A 238 4.05 26.83 -16.49
N GLN A 239 2.98 26.34 -17.13
CA GLN A 239 1.61 26.61 -16.71
C GLN A 239 1.33 26.03 -15.31
N ALA A 240 1.88 24.86 -14.99
CA ALA A 240 1.79 24.31 -13.64
C ALA A 240 2.49 25.18 -12.60
N TYR A 241 3.64 25.76 -12.93
CA TYR A 241 4.31 26.74 -12.09
C TYR A 241 3.44 27.99 -11.88
N GLN A 242 2.86 28.55 -12.95
CA GLN A 242 1.95 29.69 -12.85
C GLN A 242 0.70 29.39 -12.01
N SER A 243 0.06 28.24 -12.23
CA SER A 243 -1.06 27.75 -11.43
C SER A 243 -0.70 27.65 -9.95
N TRP A 244 0.52 27.21 -9.63
CA TRP A 244 1.01 27.19 -8.25
C TRP A 244 1.21 28.59 -7.66
N GLN A 245 1.76 29.55 -8.42
CA GLN A 245 1.88 30.94 -7.98
C GLN A 245 0.51 31.56 -7.69
N GLN A 246 -0.50 31.22 -8.48
CA GLN A 246 -1.88 31.70 -8.37
C GLN A 246 -2.73 30.93 -7.34
N GLY A 247 -2.17 29.93 -6.65
CA GLY A 247 -2.87 29.17 -5.61
C GLY A 247 -3.74 28.02 -6.11
N GLY A 248 -3.62 27.64 -7.39
CA GLY A 248 -4.32 26.49 -7.98
C GLY A 248 -3.98 25.15 -7.33
N PHE A 249 -2.88 25.05 -6.58
CA PHE A 249 -2.50 23.89 -5.79
C PHE A 249 -2.70 24.06 -4.28
N ASP A 250 -3.32 25.16 -3.85
CA ASP A 250 -3.57 25.39 -2.43
C ASP A 250 -4.60 24.39 -1.91
N ASN A 251 -4.37 23.90 -0.69
CA ASN A 251 -5.33 23.02 -0.01
C ASN A 251 -5.65 23.60 1.35
N ARG A 252 -6.93 23.95 1.57
CA ARG A 252 -7.42 24.57 2.81
C ARG A 252 -6.59 25.82 3.21
N GLY A 253 -6.31 26.68 2.23
CA GLY A 253 -5.53 27.91 2.43
C GLY A 253 -4.04 27.69 2.69
N GLN A 254 -3.52 26.47 2.51
CA GLN A 254 -2.11 26.15 2.65
C GLN A 254 -1.50 25.79 1.30
N ARG A 255 -0.49 26.55 0.89
CA ARG A 255 0.26 26.30 -0.33
C ARG A 255 1.33 25.22 -0.10
N PRO A 256 1.32 24.10 -0.85
CA PRO A 256 2.38 23.10 -0.77
C PRO A 256 3.71 23.66 -1.30
N ARG A 257 4.84 23.17 -0.76
CA ARG A 257 6.17 23.47 -1.33
C ARG A 257 6.25 22.98 -2.78
N ALA A 258 7.01 23.66 -3.63
CA ALA A 258 7.25 23.24 -5.01
C ALA A 258 8.75 23.27 -5.35
N ARG A 259 9.15 22.60 -6.43
CA ARG A 259 10.52 22.67 -6.98
C ARG A 259 10.51 22.57 -8.51
N LEU A 260 11.43 23.30 -9.12
CA LEU A 260 11.77 23.19 -10.54
C LEU A 260 12.86 22.12 -10.69
N HIS A 261 12.77 21.27 -11.70
CA HIS A 261 13.76 20.26 -12.02
C HIS A 261 14.00 20.16 -13.53
N GLY A 262 15.26 20.04 -13.94
CA GLY A 262 15.69 20.11 -15.34
C GLY A 262 16.44 21.41 -15.64
N TYR A 263 17.21 21.43 -16.74
CA TYR A 263 17.97 22.61 -17.18
C TYR A 263 17.10 23.58 -18.01
N ASP A 264 16.11 23.04 -18.73
CA ASP A 264 15.22 23.76 -19.66
C ASP A 264 14.32 24.83 -19.01
N TRP A 265 14.38 25.00 -17.68
CA TRP A 265 13.74 26.15 -17.03
C TRP A 265 14.43 27.48 -17.37
N LEU A 266 15.71 27.45 -17.79
CA LEU A 266 16.50 28.65 -18.05
C LEU A 266 16.94 28.79 -19.53
N ASP A 267 17.27 27.69 -20.20
CA ASP A 267 17.82 27.73 -21.57
C ASP A 267 17.01 26.96 -22.62
N ASP A 268 15.85 26.40 -22.24
CA ASP A 268 14.88 25.66 -23.08
C ASP A 268 15.49 24.88 -24.25
N LYS A 269 16.48 24.02 -23.96
CA LYS A 269 17.11 23.15 -24.95
C LYS A 269 16.27 21.92 -25.31
N ARG A 270 15.05 21.85 -24.80
CA ARG A 270 14.11 20.74 -25.01
C ARG A 270 14.70 19.38 -24.61
N THR A 271 15.49 19.35 -23.55
CA THR A 271 16.01 18.15 -22.88
C THR A 271 15.04 17.58 -21.83
N GLY A 272 13.94 18.27 -21.56
CA GLY A 272 12.88 17.92 -20.62
C GLY A 272 12.99 18.66 -19.30
N LYS A 273 11.85 19.13 -18.79
CA LYS A 273 11.72 19.69 -17.44
C LYS A 273 10.53 19.11 -16.68
N THR A 274 10.59 19.24 -15.36
CA THR A 274 9.55 18.79 -14.43
C THR A 274 9.28 19.84 -13.38
N PHE A 275 8.00 20.13 -13.17
CA PHE A 275 7.51 20.89 -12.04
C PHE A 275 6.96 19.94 -10.98
N TYR A 276 7.49 19.99 -9.75
CA TYR A 276 6.93 19.24 -8.64
C TYR A 276 6.15 20.13 -7.69
N VAL A 277 5.03 19.63 -7.20
CA VAL A 277 4.27 20.23 -6.09
C VAL A 277 4.11 19.22 -4.96
N GLY A 278 4.60 19.56 -3.78
CA GLY A 278 4.76 18.67 -2.63
C GLY A 278 6.21 18.22 -2.43
N THR A 279 6.42 17.33 -1.47
CA THR A 279 7.74 16.74 -1.19
C THR A 279 7.68 15.22 -1.36
N PRO A 280 8.80 14.53 -1.59
CA PRO A 280 8.80 13.06 -1.64
C PRO A 280 8.27 12.40 -0.36
N ASN A 281 8.33 13.12 0.76
CA ASN A 281 7.85 12.67 2.05
C ASN A 281 6.40 13.04 2.37
N SER A 282 5.73 13.84 1.54
CA SER A 282 4.32 14.14 1.76
C SER A 282 3.43 13.02 1.24
N SER A 283 2.21 12.98 1.77
CA SER A 283 1.19 12.02 1.36
C SER A 283 0.63 12.28 -0.04
N ARG A 284 0.93 13.45 -0.60
CA ARG A 284 0.62 13.83 -1.98
C ARG A 284 1.85 14.46 -2.62
N LEU A 285 2.12 14.13 -3.88
CA LEU A 285 3.16 14.74 -4.70
C LEU A 285 2.66 14.81 -6.13
N VAL A 286 2.59 16.01 -6.70
CA VAL A 286 2.29 16.22 -8.11
C VAL A 286 3.59 16.36 -8.89
N ARG A 287 3.61 15.81 -10.10
CA ARG A 287 4.66 15.98 -11.12
C ARG A 287 3.98 16.39 -12.41
N VAL A 288 4.41 17.52 -12.99
CA VAL A 288 4.03 17.92 -14.35
C VAL A 288 5.31 18.01 -15.16
N TYR A 289 5.45 17.19 -16.19
CA TYR A 289 6.72 17.06 -16.90
C TYR A 289 6.58 16.76 -18.39
N ASP A 290 7.61 17.09 -19.16
CA ASP A 290 7.69 16.82 -20.59
C ASP A 290 7.92 15.32 -20.86
N LYS A 291 6.82 14.56 -20.91
CA LYS A 291 6.82 13.11 -21.15
C LYS A 291 7.38 12.76 -22.53
N GLY A 292 7.14 13.58 -23.55
CA GLY A 292 7.71 13.41 -24.88
C GLY A 292 9.25 13.41 -24.85
N CYS A 293 9.84 14.37 -24.13
CA CYS A 293 11.29 14.45 -23.94
C CYS A 293 11.83 13.25 -23.14
N GLU A 294 11.11 12.81 -22.10
CA GLU A 294 11.46 11.58 -21.35
C GLU A 294 11.49 10.34 -22.27
N GLN A 295 10.59 10.26 -23.24
CA GLN A 295 10.52 9.18 -24.23
C GLN A 295 11.54 9.34 -25.38
N GLY A 296 12.33 10.42 -25.38
CA GLY A 296 13.40 10.69 -26.34
C GLY A 296 13.00 11.56 -27.53
N ASP A 297 11.82 12.18 -27.50
CA ASP A 297 11.33 13.10 -28.53
C ASP A 297 11.25 14.54 -28.00
N ASN A 298 12.28 15.31 -28.33
CA ASN A 298 12.41 16.71 -27.92
C ASN A 298 11.42 17.64 -28.64
N THR A 299 10.84 17.18 -29.77
CA THR A 299 9.86 17.94 -30.55
C THR A 299 8.43 17.74 -30.05
N SER A 300 8.19 16.67 -29.30
CA SER A 300 6.87 16.32 -28.77
C SER A 300 6.39 17.32 -27.73
N ARG A 301 5.11 17.71 -27.85
CA ARG A 301 4.41 18.55 -26.86
C ARG A 301 3.79 17.73 -25.73
N TRP A 302 4.04 16.42 -25.71
CA TRP A 302 3.46 15.52 -24.74
C TRP A 302 3.95 15.84 -23.33
N VAL A 303 3.02 16.27 -22.49
CA VAL A 303 3.21 16.53 -21.07
C VAL A 303 2.36 15.56 -20.27
N ARG A 304 2.91 15.04 -19.16
CA ARG A 304 2.15 14.22 -18.21
C ARG A 304 1.98 14.94 -16.88
N PHE A 305 0.74 14.93 -16.39
CA PHE A 305 0.39 15.31 -15.02
C PHE A 305 0.20 14.04 -14.18
N GLU A 306 1.05 13.84 -13.17
CA GLU A 306 0.93 12.73 -12.23
C GLU A 306 0.66 13.23 -10.82
N LEU A 307 -0.31 12.61 -10.15
CA LEU A 307 -0.57 12.76 -8.72
C LEU A 307 -0.22 11.45 -8.01
N GLN A 308 0.88 11.44 -7.29
CA GLN A 308 1.22 10.37 -6.36
C GLN A 308 0.48 10.58 -5.03
N LEU A 309 -0.27 9.57 -4.61
CA LEU A 309 -0.88 9.44 -3.29
C LEU A 309 -0.13 8.38 -2.47
N ARG A 310 0.11 8.66 -1.18
CA ARG A 310 0.67 7.70 -0.21
C ARG A 310 -0.18 7.63 1.04
N ASN A 311 -0.30 6.45 1.63
CA ASN A 311 -1.12 6.20 2.81
C ASN A 311 -0.50 6.66 4.14
N ARG A 312 0.25 7.78 4.14
CA ARG A 312 0.90 8.31 5.35
C ARG A 312 -0.11 9.07 6.21
N ASP A 313 -0.70 10.13 5.63
CA ASP A 313 -1.76 10.91 6.27
C ASP A 313 -3.16 10.52 5.77
N TYR A 314 -3.27 9.69 4.73
CA TYR A 314 -4.52 9.33 4.09
C TYR A 314 -4.78 7.83 4.15
N ILE A 315 -6.06 7.45 4.18
CA ILE A 315 -6.53 6.13 3.77
C ILE A 315 -6.80 6.25 2.27
N ILE A 316 -6.11 5.46 1.45
CA ILE A 316 -6.39 5.36 0.02
C ILE A 316 -7.44 4.25 -0.14
N PRO A 317 -8.69 4.58 -0.47
CA PRO A 317 -9.78 3.61 -0.53
C PRO A 317 -9.71 2.78 -1.82
N HIS A 318 -10.32 1.58 -1.83
CA HIS A 318 -10.25 0.67 -2.98
C HIS A 318 -10.99 1.20 -4.21
N ASP A 319 -12.03 2.02 -4.03
CA ASP A 319 -12.81 2.62 -5.12
C ASP A 319 -11.96 3.54 -6.02
N ILE A 320 -10.79 3.98 -5.58
CA ILE A 320 -9.81 4.69 -6.44
C ILE A 320 -9.44 3.87 -7.68
N LEU A 321 -9.51 2.54 -7.61
CA LEU A 321 -9.23 1.65 -8.73
C LEU A 321 -10.22 1.86 -9.87
N ILE A 322 -11.50 2.13 -9.55
CA ILE A 322 -12.59 2.27 -10.52
C ILE A 322 -13.06 3.72 -10.70
N ASN A 323 -12.52 4.67 -9.93
CA ASN A 323 -12.84 6.11 -10.00
C ASN A 323 -11.57 6.99 -10.01
N ALA A 324 -10.52 6.55 -10.72
CA ALA A 324 -9.24 7.26 -10.77
C ALA A 324 -9.39 8.75 -11.16
N GLY A 325 -10.17 9.06 -12.20
CA GLY A 325 -10.40 10.44 -12.64
C GLY A 325 -11.11 11.31 -11.60
N GLY A 326 -12.07 10.76 -10.86
CA GLY A 326 -12.74 11.48 -9.77
C GLY A 326 -11.78 11.89 -8.66
N TYR A 327 -10.82 11.03 -8.30
CA TYR A 327 -9.78 11.35 -7.32
C TYR A 327 -8.76 12.36 -7.84
N LEU A 328 -8.40 12.31 -9.13
CA LEU A 328 -7.50 13.30 -9.72
C LEU A 328 -8.16 14.68 -9.80
N THR A 329 -9.38 14.75 -10.31
CA THR A 329 -10.18 15.98 -10.46
C THR A 329 -10.39 16.68 -9.13
N ALA A 330 -10.64 15.94 -8.06
CA ALA A 330 -10.86 16.54 -6.74
C ALA A 330 -9.56 16.91 -5.99
N ALA A 331 -8.38 16.58 -6.50
CA ALA A 331 -7.13 16.66 -5.72
C ALA A 331 -6.72 18.09 -5.35
N TYR A 332 -6.88 19.03 -6.30
CA TYR A 332 -6.51 20.44 -6.20
C TYR A 332 -7.49 21.32 -6.99
N PRO A 333 -7.65 22.61 -6.63
CA PRO A 333 -8.48 23.54 -7.40
C PRO A 333 -8.17 23.54 -8.91
N ILE A 334 -6.89 23.53 -9.29
CA ILE A 334 -6.49 23.50 -10.70
C ILE A 334 -6.93 22.22 -11.40
N CYS A 335 -6.97 21.08 -10.71
CA CYS A 335 -7.43 19.82 -11.29
C CYS A 335 -8.93 19.88 -11.64
N GLN A 336 -9.74 20.60 -10.86
CA GLN A 336 -11.16 20.77 -11.17
C GLN A 336 -11.36 21.52 -12.48
N VAL A 337 -10.53 22.54 -12.72
CA VAL A 337 -10.57 23.33 -13.97
C VAL A 337 -10.04 22.50 -15.15
N LEU A 338 -8.88 21.85 -14.99
CA LEU A 338 -8.25 21.09 -16.07
C LEU A 338 -9.11 19.90 -16.53
N PHE A 339 -9.87 19.31 -15.62
CA PHE A 339 -10.60 18.07 -15.86
C PHE A 339 -12.12 18.24 -15.86
N GLU A 340 -12.63 19.48 -15.93
CA GLU A 340 -14.06 19.79 -15.93
C GLU A 340 -14.84 19.10 -17.06
N GLN A 341 -14.20 18.88 -18.20
CA GLN A 341 -14.80 18.21 -19.35
C GLN A 341 -15.12 16.72 -19.11
N TYR A 342 -14.49 16.09 -18.11
CA TYR A 342 -14.74 14.70 -17.77
C TYR A 342 -15.94 14.57 -16.84
N ARG A 343 -16.81 13.59 -17.10
CA ARG A 343 -18.01 13.31 -16.28
C ARG A 343 -17.70 12.47 -15.04
N ASP A 344 -16.51 12.64 -14.48
CA ASP A 344 -16.07 11.91 -13.30
C ASP A 344 -16.86 12.34 -12.07
N CYS A 345 -17.10 11.39 -11.15
CA CYS A 345 -17.68 11.70 -9.84
C CYS A 345 -16.55 12.08 -8.87
N PRO A 346 -16.38 13.37 -8.50
CA PRO A 346 -15.21 13.80 -7.74
C PRO A 346 -15.18 13.16 -6.34
N ALA A 347 -14.04 12.59 -5.97
CA ALA A 347 -13.87 11.87 -4.69
C ALA A 347 -12.54 12.26 -4.01
N LYS A 348 -12.47 12.22 -2.68
CA LYS A 348 -11.27 12.57 -1.92
C LYS A 348 -10.89 11.47 -0.95
N ALA A 349 -9.60 11.14 -0.92
CA ALA A 349 -9.06 10.21 0.06
C ALA A 349 -9.27 10.77 1.49
N GLU A 350 -9.76 9.94 2.40
CA GLU A 350 -10.00 10.35 3.78
C GLU A 350 -8.67 10.53 4.51
N ARG A 351 -8.51 11.64 5.22
CA ARG A 351 -7.34 11.86 6.05
C ARG A 351 -7.47 11.03 7.33
N VAL A 352 -6.43 10.28 7.68
CA VAL A 352 -6.35 9.58 8.97
C VAL A 352 -6.51 10.61 10.09
N LYS A 353 -7.63 10.52 10.81
CA LYS A 353 -7.82 11.27 12.05
C LYS A 353 -6.86 10.67 13.06
N LYS A 354 -5.79 11.39 13.42
CA LYS A 354 -4.98 10.98 14.58
C LYS A 354 -5.92 10.91 15.77
N THR A 355 -5.99 9.76 16.45
CA THR A 355 -6.68 9.63 17.74
C THR A 355 -6.18 10.78 18.61
N GLN A 356 -7.06 11.72 18.93
CA GLN A 356 -6.63 12.97 19.59
C GLN A 356 -6.09 12.69 20.99
N GLU A 357 -6.47 11.56 21.57
CA GLU A 357 -6.20 11.14 22.94
C GLU A 357 -5.14 10.02 22.96
N ILE A 358 -4.23 10.10 23.92
CA ILE A 358 -3.26 9.04 24.23
C ILE A 358 -3.66 8.41 25.56
N ASN A 359 -3.64 7.08 25.66
CA ASN A 359 -3.94 6.39 26.91
C ASN A 359 -2.76 6.47 27.89
N LEU A 360 -3.05 6.26 29.18
CA LEU A 360 -2.05 6.33 30.24
C LEU A 360 -0.93 5.29 30.05
N GLU A 361 -1.28 4.08 29.61
CA GLU A 361 -0.31 3.01 29.35
C GLU A 361 0.76 3.41 28.33
N HIS A 362 0.35 4.08 27.24
CA HIS A 362 1.27 4.57 26.22
C HIS A 362 2.16 5.69 26.76
N VAL A 363 1.61 6.59 27.61
CA VAL A 363 2.43 7.61 28.30
C VAL A 363 3.47 6.94 29.20
N VAL A 364 3.08 5.98 30.04
CA VAL A 364 3.97 5.30 30.98
C VAL A 364 5.06 4.49 30.27
N LYS A 365 4.70 3.76 29.20
CA LYS A 365 5.66 2.98 28.40
C LYS A 365 6.78 3.84 27.84
N TYR A 366 6.43 4.96 27.18
CA TYR A 366 7.43 5.83 26.57
C TYR A 366 8.19 6.65 27.61
N ALA A 367 7.55 7.03 28.72
CA ALA A 367 8.23 7.66 29.85
C ALA A 367 9.29 6.72 30.46
N SER A 368 8.95 5.44 30.67
CA SER A 368 9.90 4.43 31.13
C SER A 368 11.06 4.27 30.15
N GLN A 369 10.80 4.01 28.86
CA GLN A 369 11.88 3.81 27.88
C GLN A 369 12.84 5.01 27.78
N SER A 370 12.31 6.23 27.86
CA SER A 370 13.13 7.44 27.77
C SER A 370 13.87 7.79 29.07
N SER A 371 13.30 7.46 30.23
CA SER A 371 13.81 7.88 31.53
C SER A 371 14.62 6.81 32.25
N SER A 372 14.40 5.52 31.98
CA SER A 372 15.09 4.41 32.66
C SER A 372 16.62 4.51 32.62
N PRO A 373 17.28 4.84 31.49
CA PRO A 373 18.74 4.99 31.49
C PRO A 373 19.24 6.10 32.42
N CYS A 374 18.47 7.18 32.55
CA CYS A 374 18.81 8.33 33.38
C CYS A 374 18.55 8.04 34.87
N ILE A 375 17.45 7.35 35.18
CA ILE A 375 17.12 6.89 36.54
C ILE A 375 18.21 5.94 37.05
N ASN A 376 18.56 4.90 36.28
CA ASN A 376 19.59 3.94 36.65
C ASN A 376 20.96 4.60 36.92
N LEU A 377 21.30 5.63 36.13
CA LEU A 377 22.52 6.42 36.36
C LEU A 377 22.45 7.19 37.69
N MET A 378 21.31 7.81 38.01
CA MET A 378 21.15 8.55 39.26
C MET A 378 21.13 7.65 40.49
N GLU A 379 20.53 6.46 40.40
CA GLU A 379 20.60 5.43 41.45
C GLU A 379 22.04 4.96 41.66
N TRP A 380 22.78 4.71 40.58
CA TRP A 380 24.19 4.35 40.66
C TRP A 380 25.05 5.46 41.31
N LEU A 381 24.68 6.73 41.11
CA LEU A 381 25.30 7.89 41.77
C LEU A 381 24.87 8.05 43.24
N GLY A 382 24.01 7.18 43.76
CA GLY A 382 23.59 7.16 45.17
C GLY A 382 22.46 8.13 45.51
N LEU A 383 21.72 8.64 44.52
CA LEU A 383 20.56 9.50 44.78
C LEU A 383 19.39 8.65 45.27
N SER A 384 18.63 9.19 46.21
CA SER A 384 17.36 8.58 46.64
C SER A 384 16.25 8.79 45.61
N ASP A 385 15.26 7.90 45.61
CA ASP A 385 14.07 7.99 44.75
C ASP A 385 13.42 9.38 44.79
N SER A 386 13.39 10.00 45.97
CA SER A 386 12.82 11.33 46.18
C SER A 386 13.58 12.44 45.45
N GLU A 387 14.91 12.34 45.39
CA GLU A 387 15.79 13.28 44.71
C GLU A 387 15.71 13.09 43.20
N ILE A 388 15.67 11.84 42.74
CA ILE A 388 15.52 11.46 41.34
C ILE A 388 14.20 12.00 40.77
N VAL A 389 13.08 11.76 41.46
CA VAL A 389 11.76 12.25 41.05
C VAL A 389 11.73 13.77 41.00
N LYS A 390 12.36 14.45 41.97
CA LYS A 390 12.42 15.92 42.02
C LYS A 390 13.24 16.49 40.85
N LEU A 391 14.38 15.86 40.53
CA LEU A 391 15.24 16.24 39.41
C LEU A 391 14.55 16.03 38.05
N LEU A 392 13.94 14.86 37.83
CA LEU A 392 13.26 14.54 36.57
C LEU A 392 12.01 15.40 36.33
N LYS A 393 11.30 15.81 37.39
CA LYS A 393 10.19 16.75 37.26
C LYS A 393 10.65 18.17 36.92
N GLY A 394 11.89 18.54 37.25
CA GLY A 394 12.50 19.82 36.87
C GLY A 394 11.63 21.05 37.21
N GLY A 395 10.86 20.99 38.30
CA GLY A 395 9.93 22.06 38.71
C GLY A 395 8.64 22.19 37.88
N LYS A 396 8.36 21.28 36.95
CA LYS A 396 7.17 21.33 36.09
C LYS A 396 6.01 20.53 36.69
N ALA A 397 4.83 21.15 36.79
CA ALA A 397 3.60 20.52 37.29
C ALA A 397 2.61 20.11 36.18
N LYS A 398 3.00 20.23 34.90
CA LYS A 398 2.09 20.00 33.77
C LYS A 398 1.93 18.50 33.47
N GLN A 399 0.70 18.04 33.45
CA GLN A 399 0.34 16.71 32.95
C GLN A 399 0.45 16.64 31.41
N PRO A 400 0.55 15.43 30.82
CA PRO A 400 0.51 15.26 29.38
C PRO A 400 -0.78 15.84 28.79
N LYS A 401 -0.65 16.80 27.86
CA LYS A 401 -1.77 17.58 27.30
C LYS A 401 -2.85 16.77 26.56
N ARG A 402 -2.63 15.47 26.32
CA ARG A 402 -3.48 14.60 25.48
C ARG A 402 -4.01 13.38 26.24
N LEU A 403 -3.84 13.34 27.55
CA LEU A 403 -4.35 12.26 28.40
C LEU A 403 -5.87 12.45 28.55
N GLY A 404 -6.67 11.64 27.84
CA GLY A 404 -8.13 11.68 27.88
C GLY A 404 -8.68 10.54 28.73
N ALA A 405 -9.59 10.86 29.65
CA ALA A 405 -10.55 9.90 30.18
C ALA A 405 -11.82 10.01 29.33
N ASP A 406 -12.35 8.86 28.94
CA ASP A 406 -13.29 8.63 27.84
C ASP A 406 -14.50 9.58 27.84
N LYS A 407 -14.80 10.14 26.66
CA LYS A 407 -16.07 10.86 26.45
C LYS A 407 -17.19 10.04 25.84
N GLU A 408 -16.96 8.83 25.32
CA GLU A 408 -18.04 8.03 24.73
C GLU A 408 -17.87 6.54 25.03
N ASP A 409 -18.63 6.08 26.03
CA ASP A 409 -18.89 4.68 26.45
C ASP A 409 -17.82 3.94 27.27
N CYS A 410 -18.05 3.88 28.59
CA CYS A 410 -17.23 3.18 29.59
C CYS A 410 -17.32 1.64 29.52
N ARG A 411 -18.13 1.06 28.64
CA ARG A 411 -18.29 -0.41 28.53
C ARG A 411 -17.36 -1.08 27.52
N GLN A 412 -16.70 -0.31 26.66
CA GLN A 412 -15.78 -0.83 25.64
C GLN A 412 -14.30 -0.53 25.94
N SER A 413 -14.01 0.21 27.01
CA SER A 413 -12.63 0.47 27.43
C SER A 413 -12.09 -0.73 28.22
N ASN A 414 -11.08 -1.41 27.67
CA ASN A 414 -10.27 -2.38 28.40
C ASN A 414 -9.27 -1.65 29.35
N MET A 415 -9.74 -0.61 30.05
CA MET A 415 -8.93 0.26 30.89
C MET A 415 -9.06 -0.10 32.36
N ARG A 416 -7.92 -0.14 33.06
CA ARG A 416 -7.89 -0.10 34.53
C ARG A 416 -8.08 1.36 34.98
N TYR A 417 -9.03 1.59 35.86
CA TYR A 417 -9.41 2.92 36.32
C TYR A 417 -8.38 3.53 37.28
N LEU A 418 -8.32 4.87 37.37
CA LEU A 418 -7.36 5.57 38.22
C LEU A 418 -7.50 5.23 39.72
N HIS A 419 -8.70 4.83 40.15
CA HIS A 419 -8.95 4.36 41.52
C HIS A 419 -8.47 2.91 41.71
N GLU A 420 -8.64 2.03 40.73
CA GLU A 420 -8.06 0.68 40.72
C GLU A 420 -6.51 0.74 40.69
N MET A 421 -5.95 1.72 39.98
CA MET A 421 -4.50 1.98 39.98
C MET A 421 -4.02 2.58 41.30
N LYS A 422 -4.83 3.41 41.98
CA LYS A 422 -4.53 3.90 43.33
C LYS A 422 -4.64 2.78 44.36
N GLU A 423 -5.61 1.89 44.24
CA GLU A 423 -5.79 0.72 45.09
C GLU A 423 -4.66 -0.30 44.86
N MET A 424 -4.24 -0.54 43.61
CA MET A 424 -3.04 -1.34 43.29
C MET A 424 -1.75 -0.72 43.83
N ALA A 425 -1.61 0.61 43.76
CA ALA A 425 -0.45 1.30 44.34
C ALA A 425 -0.43 1.24 45.88
N GLN A 426 -1.58 0.98 46.50
CA GLN A 426 -1.73 0.82 47.96
C GLN A 426 -1.66 -0.65 48.42
N CYS A 427 -1.97 -1.60 47.53
CA CYS A 427 -2.01 -3.04 47.81
C CYS A 427 -0.89 -3.79 47.07
N TYR A 428 0.30 -3.78 47.67
CA TYR A 428 1.45 -4.68 47.45
C TYR A 428 2.06 -4.83 46.03
N ASP A 429 3.39 -4.73 46.07
CA ASP A 429 4.49 -5.01 45.13
C ASP A 429 4.32 -6.16 44.10
N PHE A 430 3.35 -7.07 44.26
CA PHE A 430 3.27 -8.32 43.49
C PHE A 430 2.79 -8.14 42.03
N GLU A 431 1.80 -7.29 41.77
CA GLU A 431 1.31 -7.05 40.40
C GLU A 431 2.33 -6.25 39.56
N VAL A 432 2.98 -5.26 40.19
CA VAL A 432 4.05 -4.47 39.57
C VAL A 432 5.27 -5.35 39.34
N TYR A 433 5.69 -6.17 40.32
CA TYR A 433 6.74 -7.17 40.15
C TYR A 433 6.43 -8.17 39.04
N ARG A 434 5.20 -8.69 38.94
CA ARG A 434 4.79 -9.63 37.88
C ARG A 434 4.81 -8.98 36.49
N TYR A 435 4.36 -7.72 36.38
CA TYR A 435 4.43 -6.97 35.14
C TYR A 435 5.87 -6.63 34.74
N MET A 436 6.71 -6.22 35.69
CA MET A 436 8.13 -5.97 35.46
C MET A 436 8.90 -7.24 35.12
N GLN A 437 8.59 -8.38 35.74
CA GLN A 437 9.13 -9.68 35.36
C GLN A 437 8.72 -10.09 33.95
N GLN A 438 7.49 -9.80 33.51
CA GLN A 438 7.08 -10.07 32.13
C GLN A 438 7.83 -9.20 31.12
N ILE A 439 8.15 -7.96 31.48
CA ILE A 439 8.97 -7.05 30.64
C ILE A 439 10.43 -7.52 30.62
N ASP A 440 11.02 -7.77 31.78
CA ASP A 440 12.40 -8.28 31.91
C ASP A 440 12.56 -9.62 31.19
N HIS A 441 11.60 -10.54 31.32
CA HIS A 441 11.60 -11.80 30.59
C HIS A 441 11.55 -11.59 29.07
N ARG A 442 10.73 -10.66 28.57
CA ARG A 442 10.69 -10.32 27.12
C ARG A 442 12.00 -9.66 26.65
N GLU A 443 12.62 -8.81 27.45
CA GLU A 443 13.90 -8.18 27.13
C GLU A 443 15.06 -9.18 27.19
N GLN A 444 15.09 -10.07 28.18
CA GLN A 444 16.04 -11.18 28.25
C GLN A 444 15.85 -12.14 27.09
N GLN A 445 14.61 -12.44 26.70
CA GLN A 445 14.31 -13.23 25.49
C GLN A 445 14.84 -12.53 24.23
N ALA A 446 14.65 -11.21 24.10
CA ALA A 446 15.15 -10.45 22.97
C ALA A 446 16.68 -10.39 22.92
N LYS A 447 17.34 -10.20 24.08
CA LYS A 447 18.82 -10.24 24.21
C LYS A 447 19.36 -11.64 23.95
N PHE A 448 18.69 -12.68 24.44
CA PHE A 448 19.02 -14.08 24.17
C PHE A 448 18.90 -14.38 22.67
N ASN A 449 17.79 -14.00 22.03
CA ASN A 449 17.58 -14.17 20.60
C ASN A 449 18.64 -13.41 19.78
N ALA A 450 18.98 -12.17 20.16
CA ALA A 450 20.04 -11.41 19.51
C ALA A 450 21.43 -12.07 19.67
N ARG A 451 21.72 -12.62 20.86
CA ARG A 451 22.96 -13.38 21.13
C ARG A 451 23.00 -14.69 20.32
N MET A 452 21.89 -15.41 20.24
CA MET A 452 21.78 -16.65 19.47
C MET A 452 21.96 -16.38 17.97
N ASN A 453 21.37 -15.31 17.43
CA ASN A 453 21.58 -14.89 16.05
C ASN A 453 23.06 -14.58 15.77
N LYS A 454 23.75 -13.89 16.70
CA LYS A 454 25.18 -13.59 16.59
C LYS A 454 26.06 -14.85 16.65
N LEU A 455 25.73 -15.80 17.51
CA LEU A 455 26.40 -17.11 17.59
C LEU A 455 26.17 -17.94 16.33
N GLU A 456 24.96 -17.90 15.76
CA GLU A 456 24.64 -18.58 14.50
C GLU A 456 25.43 -17.98 13.32
N GLU A 457 25.59 -16.65 13.29
CA GLU A 457 26.42 -15.94 12.31
C GLU A 457 27.90 -16.31 12.45
N GLN A 458 28.43 -16.37 13.68
CA GLN A 458 29.80 -16.84 13.96
C GLN A 458 29.99 -18.32 13.57
N ALA A 459 29.01 -19.18 13.85
CA ALA A 459 29.05 -20.59 13.45
C ALA A 459 28.93 -20.79 11.94
N LYS A 460 28.26 -19.88 11.21
CA LYS A 460 28.28 -19.85 9.73
C LYS A 460 29.66 -19.46 9.22
N LEU A 461 30.27 -18.41 9.78
CA LEU A 461 31.63 -17.97 9.40
C LEU A 461 32.66 -19.07 9.64
N TYR A 462 32.61 -19.73 10.81
CA TYR A 462 33.50 -20.86 11.13
C TYR A 462 33.31 -22.06 10.18
N ARG A 463 32.06 -22.37 9.80
CA ARG A 463 31.78 -23.43 8.80
C ARG A 463 32.29 -23.06 7.42
N MET A 464 32.20 -21.79 7.01
CA MET A 464 32.77 -21.31 5.76
C MET A 464 34.30 -21.37 5.77
N GLU A 465 34.94 -21.04 6.89
CA GLU A 465 36.40 -21.12 7.07
C GLU A 465 36.89 -22.57 7.05
N GLN A 466 36.17 -23.50 7.69
CA GLN A 466 36.45 -24.94 7.63
C GLN A 466 36.26 -25.50 6.21
N ALA A 467 35.20 -25.10 5.50
CA ALA A 467 34.98 -25.51 4.12
C ALA A 467 36.07 -24.95 3.18
N PHE A 468 36.52 -23.71 3.40
CA PHE A 468 37.63 -23.11 2.69
C PHE A 468 38.95 -23.83 2.96
N ASN A 469 39.27 -24.10 4.23
CA ASN A 469 40.50 -24.82 4.61
C ASN A 469 40.50 -26.29 4.12
N ASN A 470 39.36 -26.99 4.18
CA ASN A 470 39.23 -28.34 3.63
C ASN A 470 39.32 -28.36 2.09
N SER A 471 38.77 -27.34 1.42
CA SER A 471 38.94 -27.14 -0.02
C SER A 471 40.39 -26.85 -0.39
N TRP A 472 41.12 -26.12 0.45
CA TRP A 472 42.54 -25.79 0.24
C TRP A 472 43.44 -27.01 0.47
N TYR A 473 43.17 -27.80 1.52
CA TYR A 473 43.88 -29.06 1.79
C TYR A 473 43.62 -30.12 0.72
N ALA A 474 42.39 -30.24 0.20
CA ALA A 474 42.06 -31.12 -0.91
C ALA A 474 42.80 -30.72 -2.20
N ALA A 475 42.89 -29.42 -2.49
CA ALA A 475 43.64 -28.91 -3.65
C ALA A 475 45.17 -29.07 -3.52
N TYR A 476 45.71 -29.16 -2.30
CA TYR A 476 47.14 -29.39 -2.06
C TYR A 476 47.52 -30.88 -2.04
N ALA A 477 46.59 -31.76 -1.67
CA ALA A 477 46.79 -33.21 -1.68
C ALA A 477 46.79 -33.82 -3.09
N ASP A 478 46.19 -33.14 -4.07
CA ASP A 478 46.21 -33.54 -5.49
C ASP A 478 47.48 -33.07 -6.24
N VAL A 479 48.41 -32.36 -5.58
CA VAL A 479 49.60 -31.74 -6.19
C VAL A 479 50.93 -32.38 -5.71
N PHE A 480 50.90 -33.44 -4.91
CA PHE A 480 52.09 -34.22 -4.51
C PHE A 480 51.91 -35.72 -4.65
#